data_AF-A0A8U1ETN2-F1
#
_entry.id   AF-A0A8U1ETN2-F1
#
_cell.length_a   1.000
_cell.length_b   1.000
_cell.length_c   1.000
_cell.angle_alpha   90.00
_cell.angle_beta   90.00
_cell.angle_gamma   90.00
#
_symmetry.space_group_name_H-M   'P 1'
#
loop_
_entity.id
_entity.type
_entity.pdbx_description
1 polymer ?
#
loop_
_entity_poly.entity_id
_entity_poly.type
_entity_poly.pdbx_seq_one_letter_code
_entity_poly.pdbx_strand_id
1 'polypeptide(L)'
;MTPVTNGTTPVTNGTTPVTKDYKFASFMTLLSQLPLLLFTLANSFLYQCIREKVRIAVSLVSILCLFLLTAIMVKVPMQPDSFFSITMATIWFINSFGAVLQGSLFGLVGMLPPKYSTLYLSGQGLAGIFAALASLLSILSETDKASAALGYFITPCLATLLTLLSYLLLPHLEFARFYFEKSKSHHDQLATSSEPLKSADKEKEALDNGDLNGYNNKPIITNGDFEASGTKEALSMTKQTDSHTRSSVLAVFKKIWVMALCVTCVLAVTLSVFPAVTVKVKSVYGNKEWDRYFLCVCCFVVFNAMDLIGRSVTSMVQWPSKRSRLLPVLVVSRVVFIPLIMLCNTDNRQYLPVLFSHDVAFVAIMTLFAVSNGYFICLCMSYAPQLVRSKDCETTGALMTFFLALGLSLGAALSFLLRNLL
;
A
#
# COMPACT_ATOMS: atom_id res chain seq x y z
N MET A 1 14.87 -57.12 29.50
CA MET A 1 14.11 -57.05 30.78
C MET A 1 13.25 -55.80 30.76
N THR A 2 11.96 -55.95 30.48
CA THR A 2 10.92 -55.08 31.03
C THR A 2 10.77 -55.38 32.53
N PRO A 3 10.21 -54.42 33.28
CA PRO A 3 8.99 -54.75 34.01
C PRO A 3 7.85 -53.79 33.67
N VAL A 4 6.65 -54.32 33.86
CA VAL A 4 5.35 -53.88 33.36
C VAL A 4 4.44 -53.63 34.58
N THR A 5 3.84 -52.43 34.59
CA THR A 5 2.49 -52.03 35.07
C THR A 5 2.01 -52.27 36.51
N ASN A 6 1.40 -51.24 37.13
CA ASN A 6 -0.07 -51.00 37.17
C ASN A 6 -0.35 -49.74 38.04
N GLY A 7 -1.38 -48.92 37.81
CA GLY A 7 -2.65 -49.25 37.18
C GLY A 7 -3.32 -48.12 36.39
N THR A 8 -4.20 -48.63 35.54
CA THR A 8 -5.09 -48.05 34.54
C THR A 8 -6.37 -47.45 35.10
N THR A 9 -6.90 -46.45 34.42
CA THR A 9 -8.26 -46.53 33.83
C THR A 9 -8.21 -46.03 32.39
N PRO A 10 -8.63 -46.84 31.39
CA PRO A 10 -8.80 -46.39 30.03
C PRO A 10 -10.23 -45.88 29.88
N VAL A 11 -10.40 -44.60 29.58
CA VAL A 11 -11.62 -44.12 28.91
C VAL A 11 -11.25 -43.92 27.45
N THR A 12 -11.50 -44.99 26.68
CA THR A 12 -11.66 -44.93 25.23
C THR A 12 -12.80 -43.98 24.89
N ASN A 13 -12.49 -42.70 24.70
CA ASN A 13 -13.27 -41.84 23.83
C ASN A 13 -12.49 -41.67 22.53
N GLY A 14 -13.07 -42.23 21.46
CA GLY A 14 -12.52 -42.28 20.12
C GLY A 14 -12.49 -40.92 19.44
N THR A 15 -11.57 -40.07 19.86
CA THR A 15 -11.06 -38.98 19.04
C THR A 15 -9.54 -39.05 19.11
N THR A 16 -8.94 -39.45 17.99
CA THR A 16 -7.56 -39.05 17.66
C THR A 16 -7.35 -37.62 18.17
N PRO A 17 -6.23 -37.29 18.83
CA PRO A 17 -5.91 -35.89 19.03
C PRO A 17 -5.84 -35.29 17.63
N VAL A 18 -6.91 -34.60 17.24
CA VAL A 18 -6.90 -33.77 16.05
C VAL A 18 -6.00 -32.62 16.48
N THR A 19 -4.69 -32.82 16.33
CA THR A 19 -3.77 -31.72 16.10
C THR A 19 -4.36 -31.02 14.89
N LYS A 20 -5.21 -30.02 15.16
CA LYS A 20 -5.65 -29.10 14.13
C LYS A 20 -4.36 -28.50 13.62
N ASP A 21 -3.90 -28.97 12.46
CA ASP A 21 -2.87 -28.32 11.69
C ASP A 21 -3.44 -26.96 11.30
N TYR A 22 -3.32 -26.00 12.21
CA TYR A 22 -3.63 -24.63 11.93
C TYR A 22 -2.71 -24.25 10.77
N LYS A 23 -3.31 -24.03 9.60
CA LYS A 23 -2.64 -23.43 8.44
C LYS A 23 -2.32 -21.97 8.76
N PHE A 24 -1.54 -21.74 9.80
CA PHE A 24 -1.28 -20.47 10.45
C PHE A 24 -0.75 -19.46 9.44
N ALA A 25 0.19 -19.89 8.58
CA ALA A 25 0.71 -19.06 7.49
C ALA A 25 -0.38 -18.67 6.47
N SER A 26 -1.27 -19.59 6.10
CA SER A 26 -2.36 -19.31 5.17
C SER A 26 -3.42 -18.37 5.76
N PHE A 27 -3.82 -18.61 7.01
CA PHE A 27 -4.75 -17.74 7.72
C PHE A 27 -4.17 -16.36 7.98
N MET A 28 -2.91 -16.27 8.42
CA MET A 28 -2.21 -15.00 8.58
C MET A 28 -2.15 -14.22 7.26
N THR A 29 -1.84 -14.90 6.16
CA THR A 29 -1.81 -14.27 4.83
C THR A 29 -3.19 -13.74 4.46
N LEU A 30 -4.23 -14.56 4.58
CA LEU A 30 -5.60 -14.17 4.28
C LEU A 30 -6.05 -12.98 5.14
N LEU A 31 -5.85 -13.05 6.46
CA LEU A 31 -6.26 -12.04 7.42
C LEU A 31 -5.39 -10.79 7.40
N SER A 32 -4.24 -10.80 6.72
CA SER A 32 -3.47 -9.59 6.46
C SER A 32 -3.91 -8.92 5.15
N GLN A 33 -4.04 -9.70 4.07
CA GLN A 33 -4.30 -9.15 2.73
C GLN A 33 -5.76 -8.70 2.54
N LEU A 34 -6.72 -9.45 3.10
CA LEU A 34 -8.14 -9.15 2.92
C LEU A 34 -8.56 -7.82 3.56
N PRO A 35 -8.27 -7.52 4.84
CA PRO A 35 -8.57 -6.20 5.40
C PRO A 35 -7.78 -5.10 4.72
N LEU A 36 -6.52 -5.35 4.35
CA LEU A 36 -5.72 -4.37 3.61
C LEU A 36 -6.43 -3.97 2.30
N LEU A 37 -6.91 -4.93 1.52
CA LEU A 37 -7.63 -4.68 0.27
C LEU A 37 -8.97 -3.95 0.52
N LEU A 38 -9.76 -4.42 1.48
CA LEU A 38 -11.08 -3.86 1.79
C LEU A 38 -10.98 -2.42 2.30
N PHE A 39 -10.09 -2.16 3.25
CA PHE A 39 -9.96 -0.83 3.86
C PHE A 39 -9.21 0.15 2.97
N THR A 40 -8.30 -0.29 2.08
CA THR A 40 -7.73 0.61 1.06
C THR A 40 -8.77 1.01 0.01
N LEU A 41 -9.64 0.08 -0.40
CA LEU A 41 -10.77 0.36 -1.28
C LEU A 41 -11.77 1.30 -0.60
N ALA A 42 -12.16 0.98 0.63
CA ALA A 42 -13.09 1.79 1.41
C ALA A 42 -12.52 3.20 1.65
N ASN A 43 -11.22 3.32 1.97
CA ASN A 43 -10.56 4.63 2.15
C ASN A 43 -10.60 5.48 0.86
N SER A 44 -10.61 4.85 -0.32
CA SER A 44 -10.76 5.55 -1.60
C SER A 44 -12.15 6.18 -1.79
N PHE A 45 -13.16 5.78 -0.99
CA PHE A 45 -14.49 6.40 -0.95
C PHE A 45 -14.71 7.24 0.33
N LEU A 46 -14.20 6.77 1.47
CA LEU A 46 -14.36 7.38 2.81
C LEU A 46 -13.52 8.66 3.01
N TYR A 47 -12.53 8.95 2.16
CA TYR A 47 -11.71 10.16 2.30
C TYR A 47 -12.51 11.45 2.22
N GLN A 48 -13.70 11.42 1.60
CA GLN A 48 -14.59 12.58 1.52
C GLN A 48 -15.31 12.88 2.85
N CYS A 49 -15.45 11.88 3.73
CA CYS A 49 -16.23 12.00 4.96
C CYS A 49 -15.37 12.40 6.17
N ILE A 50 -14.09 12.05 6.19
CA ILE A 50 -13.23 12.20 7.38
C ILE A 50 -11.95 12.96 7.03
N ARG A 51 -11.69 14.07 7.76
CA ARG A 51 -10.46 14.87 7.61
C ARG A 51 -9.20 14.02 7.70
N GLU A 52 -8.21 14.31 6.85
CA GLU A 52 -6.97 13.53 6.76
C GLU A 52 -6.21 13.47 8.09
N LYS A 53 -6.22 14.57 8.85
CA LYS A 53 -5.53 14.63 10.15
C LYS A 53 -6.10 13.66 11.18
N VAL A 54 -7.42 13.49 11.20
CA VAL A 54 -8.11 12.58 12.12
C VAL A 54 -7.82 11.14 11.72
N ARG A 55 -7.88 10.81 10.41
CA ARG A 55 -7.59 9.46 9.91
C ARG A 55 -6.18 9.00 10.27
N ILE A 56 -5.17 9.84 10.06
CA ILE A 56 -3.77 9.51 10.36
C ILE A 56 -3.57 9.32 11.87
N ALA A 57 -4.05 10.26 12.70
CA ALA A 57 -3.88 10.22 14.15
C ALA A 57 -4.59 9.01 14.78
N VAL A 58 -5.86 8.76 14.42
CA VAL A 58 -6.63 7.60 14.90
C VAL A 58 -5.94 6.31 14.50
N SER A 59 -5.49 6.19 13.25
CA SER A 59 -4.81 4.96 12.79
C SER A 59 -3.51 4.70 13.56
N LEU A 60 -2.67 5.71 13.80
CA LEU A 60 -1.43 5.57 14.57
C LEU A 60 -1.69 5.17 16.02
N VAL A 61 -2.66 5.82 16.69
CA VAL A 61 -3.03 5.50 18.07
C VAL A 61 -3.60 4.08 18.17
N SER A 62 -4.49 3.69 17.26
CA SER A 62 -5.05 2.33 17.23
C SER A 62 -3.98 1.27 16.98
N ILE A 63 -3.05 1.50 16.03
CA ILE A 63 -1.92 0.58 15.77
C ILE A 63 -1.02 0.45 17.00
N LEU A 64 -0.71 1.57 17.68
CA LEU A 64 0.09 1.56 18.91
C LEU A 64 -0.59 0.73 20.02
N CYS A 65 -1.88 0.94 20.26
CA CYS A 65 -2.65 0.18 21.24
C CYS A 65 -2.69 -1.32 20.92
N LEU A 66 -2.82 -1.69 19.63
CA LEU A 66 -2.84 -3.10 19.21
C LEU A 66 -1.47 -3.77 19.33
N PHE A 67 -0.37 -3.07 19.05
CA PHE A 67 0.98 -3.59 19.30
C PHE A 67 1.26 -3.76 20.80
N LEU A 68 0.83 -2.80 21.63
CA LEU A 68 0.92 -2.93 23.09
C LEU A 68 0.11 -4.11 23.61
N LEU A 69 -1.12 -4.30 23.12
CA LEU A 69 -1.93 -5.48 23.43
C LEU A 69 -1.17 -6.77 23.09
N THR A 70 -0.58 -6.84 21.88
CA THR A 70 0.18 -8.01 21.44
C THR A 70 1.41 -8.27 22.32
N ALA A 71 2.13 -7.21 22.72
CA ALA A 71 3.27 -7.32 23.63
C ALA A 71 2.88 -7.85 25.02
N ILE A 72 1.75 -7.38 25.55
CA ILE A 72 1.19 -7.86 26.83
C ILE A 72 0.80 -9.34 26.73
N MET A 73 0.16 -9.74 25.62
CA MET A 73 -0.24 -11.13 25.41
C MET A 73 0.91 -12.13 25.46
N VAL A 74 2.14 -11.74 25.09
CA VAL A 74 3.32 -12.62 25.18
C VAL A 74 3.65 -13.01 26.62
N LYS A 75 3.28 -12.19 27.62
CA LYS A 75 3.52 -12.46 29.05
C LYS A 75 2.35 -13.12 29.77
N VAL A 76 1.15 -13.10 29.19
CA VAL A 76 -0.05 -13.64 29.84
C VAL A 76 -0.20 -15.12 29.47
N PRO A 77 -0.24 -16.05 30.45
CA PRO A 77 -0.48 -17.46 30.16
C PRO A 77 -1.92 -17.64 29.66
N MET A 78 -2.07 -18.11 28.43
CA MET A 78 -3.38 -18.32 27.80
C MET A 78 -3.46 -19.70 27.12
N GLN A 79 -4.67 -20.22 26.96
CA GLN A 79 -4.92 -21.40 26.16
C GLN A 79 -4.56 -21.15 24.67
N PRO A 80 -4.01 -22.14 23.94
CA PRO A 80 -3.54 -21.96 22.57
C PRO A 80 -4.59 -21.43 21.59
N ASP A 81 -5.84 -21.89 21.69
CA ASP A 81 -6.93 -21.48 20.80
C ASP A 81 -7.33 -20.02 21.02
N SER A 82 -7.38 -19.58 22.29
CA SER A 82 -7.63 -18.18 22.65
C SER A 82 -6.50 -17.27 22.19
N PHE A 83 -5.25 -17.69 22.39
CA PHE A 83 -4.08 -16.94 21.91
C PHE A 83 -4.10 -16.79 20.38
N PHE A 84 -4.38 -17.87 19.65
CA PHE A 84 -4.50 -17.85 18.19
C PHE A 84 -5.61 -16.90 17.73
N SER A 85 -6.82 -17.01 18.29
CA SER A 85 -7.98 -16.19 17.89
C SER A 85 -7.73 -14.70 18.09
N ILE A 86 -7.23 -14.31 19.27
CA ILE A 86 -6.95 -12.90 19.58
C ILE A 86 -5.81 -12.35 18.73
N THR A 87 -4.75 -13.15 18.49
CA THR A 87 -3.65 -12.75 17.61
C THR A 87 -4.15 -12.51 16.18
N MET A 88 -4.99 -13.40 15.65
CA MET A 88 -5.57 -13.27 14.31
C MET A 88 -6.49 -12.04 14.19
N ALA A 89 -7.31 -11.77 15.20
CA ALA A 89 -8.13 -10.55 15.26
C ALA A 89 -7.25 -9.30 15.31
N THR A 90 -6.16 -9.32 16.08
CA THR A 90 -5.24 -8.19 16.21
C THR A 90 -4.53 -7.90 14.88
N ILE A 91 -4.07 -8.93 14.16
CA ILE A 91 -3.50 -8.81 12.81
C ILE A 91 -4.50 -8.16 11.85
N TRP A 92 -5.77 -8.58 11.89
CA TRP A 92 -6.81 -8.01 11.04
C TRP A 92 -6.98 -6.50 11.26
N PHE A 93 -7.10 -6.08 12.51
CA PHE A 93 -7.26 -4.66 12.84
C PHE A 93 -5.99 -3.85 12.54
N ILE A 94 -4.80 -4.39 12.81
CA ILE A 94 -3.53 -3.73 12.43
C ILE A 94 -3.48 -3.48 10.93
N ASN A 95 -3.83 -4.46 10.09
CA ASN A 95 -3.86 -4.28 8.64
C ASN A 95 -4.96 -3.32 8.18
N SER A 96 -6.11 -3.29 8.88
CA SER A 96 -7.21 -2.36 8.59
C SER A 96 -6.82 -0.90 8.84
N PHE A 97 -6.27 -0.59 10.02
CA PHE A 97 -5.76 0.75 10.33
C PHE A 97 -4.51 1.08 9.51
N GLY A 98 -3.67 0.09 9.23
CA GLY A 98 -2.52 0.21 8.34
C GLY A 98 -2.90 0.64 6.93
N ALA A 99 -3.98 0.07 6.37
CA ALA A 99 -4.54 0.48 5.08
C ALA A 99 -4.94 1.97 5.05
N VAL A 100 -5.67 2.41 6.08
CA VAL A 100 -6.12 3.80 6.22
C VAL A 100 -4.92 4.74 6.38
N LEU A 101 -3.97 4.37 7.25
CA LEU A 101 -2.75 5.14 7.49
C LEU A 101 -1.91 5.28 6.21
N GLN A 102 -1.65 4.18 5.51
CA GLN A 102 -0.84 4.16 4.30
C GLN A 102 -1.48 5.00 3.19
N GLY A 103 -2.79 4.82 2.94
CA GLY A 103 -3.49 5.60 1.92
C GLY A 103 -3.53 7.10 2.23
N SER A 104 -3.74 7.46 3.51
CA SER A 104 -3.80 8.86 3.95
C SER A 104 -2.42 9.54 3.89
N LEU A 105 -1.36 8.86 4.35
CA LEU A 105 0.01 9.38 4.27
C LEU A 105 0.47 9.53 2.83
N PHE A 106 0.14 8.59 1.95
CA PHE A 106 0.53 8.69 0.55
C PHE A 106 -0.22 9.82 -0.17
N GLY A 107 -1.50 10.06 0.17
CA GLY A 107 -2.24 11.24 -0.26
C GLY A 107 -1.59 12.55 0.20
N LEU A 108 -1.19 12.62 1.47
CA LEU A 108 -0.50 13.79 2.06
C LEU A 108 0.85 14.06 1.38
N VAL A 109 1.65 13.02 1.20
CA VAL A 109 2.98 13.12 0.56
C VAL A 109 2.87 13.45 -0.94
N GLY A 110 1.77 13.07 -1.60
CA GLY A 110 1.48 13.45 -2.98
C GLY A 110 1.24 14.95 -3.20
N MET A 111 1.03 15.72 -2.12
CA MET A 111 0.92 17.19 -2.17
C MET A 111 2.29 17.89 -2.10
N LEU A 112 3.31 17.16 -1.64
CA LEU A 112 4.69 17.64 -1.54
C LEU A 112 5.46 17.39 -2.85
N PRO A 113 6.63 18.02 -3.04
CA PRO A 113 7.49 17.71 -4.18
C PRO A 113 7.79 16.21 -4.32
N PRO A 114 7.93 15.66 -5.55
CA PRO A 114 8.09 14.22 -5.78
C PRO A 114 9.21 13.53 -4.99
N LYS A 115 10.26 14.28 -4.62
CA LYS A 115 11.37 13.79 -3.77
C LYS A 115 10.88 13.24 -2.41
N TYR A 116 9.80 13.79 -1.85
CA TYR A 116 9.22 13.32 -0.59
C TYR A 116 8.45 12.01 -0.76
N SER A 117 7.85 11.76 -1.93
CA SER A 117 7.23 10.46 -2.25
C SER A 117 8.26 9.35 -2.27
N THR A 118 9.41 9.59 -2.91
CA THR A 118 10.52 8.64 -2.93
C THR A 118 11.10 8.41 -1.53
N LEU A 119 11.21 9.46 -0.70
CA LEU A 119 11.73 9.34 0.67
C LEU A 119 10.78 8.56 1.59
N TYR A 120 9.47 8.83 1.51
CA TYR A 120 8.44 8.07 2.22
C TYR A 120 8.51 6.58 1.88
N LEU A 121 8.62 6.24 0.60
CA LEU A 121 8.75 4.86 0.14
C LEU A 121 10.08 4.23 0.55
N SER A 122 11.17 4.99 0.59
CA SER A 122 12.46 4.55 1.11
C SER A 122 12.38 4.19 2.60
N GLY A 123 11.60 4.94 3.39
CA GLY A 123 11.33 4.63 4.80
C GLY A 123 10.66 3.26 4.99
N GLN A 124 9.77 2.84 4.07
CA GLN A 124 9.20 1.49 4.08
C GLN A 124 10.26 0.41 3.81
N GLY A 125 11.20 0.67 2.88
CA GLY A 125 12.33 -0.24 2.64
C GLY A 125 13.25 -0.37 3.85
N LEU A 126 13.51 0.74 4.55
CA LEU A 126 14.31 0.75 5.79
C LEU A 126 13.67 -0.10 6.89
N ALA A 127 12.34 -0.05 7.04
CA ALA A 127 11.61 -0.91 7.98
C ALA A 127 11.81 -2.40 7.67
N GLY A 128 11.89 -2.78 6.39
CA GLY A 128 12.20 -4.14 5.95
C GLY A 128 13.60 -4.61 6.34
N ILE A 129 14.62 -3.75 6.19
CA ILE A 129 15.98 -4.04 6.66
C ILE A 129 15.99 -4.23 8.16
N PHE A 130 15.32 -3.34 8.91
CA PHE A 130 15.24 -3.45 10.36
C PHE A 130 14.63 -4.80 10.78
N ALA A 131 13.55 -5.23 10.13
CA ALA A 131 12.93 -6.53 10.40
C ALA A 131 13.87 -7.71 10.06
N ALA A 132 14.60 -7.64 8.94
CA ALA A 132 15.56 -8.68 8.55
C ALA A 132 16.75 -8.77 9.51
N LEU A 133 17.30 -7.63 9.93
CA LEU A 133 18.39 -7.58 10.91
C LEU A 133 17.93 -8.04 12.30
N ALA A 134 16.72 -7.67 12.73
CA ALA A 134 16.14 -8.18 13.96
C ALA A 134 15.98 -9.71 13.91
N SER A 135 15.53 -10.26 12.77
CA SER A 135 15.50 -11.71 12.50
C SER A 135 16.86 -12.37 12.64
N LEU A 136 17.90 -11.76 12.06
CA LEU A 136 19.27 -12.27 12.14
C LEU A 136 19.81 -12.24 13.58
N LEU A 137 19.65 -11.12 14.28
CA LEU A 137 20.08 -10.96 15.67
C LEU A 137 19.36 -11.94 16.60
N SER A 138 18.07 -12.20 16.36
CA SER A 138 17.32 -13.20 17.13
C SER A 138 17.83 -14.62 16.92
N ILE A 139 18.36 -14.95 15.74
CA ILE A 139 18.98 -16.25 15.49
C ILE A 139 20.36 -16.32 16.15
N LEU A 140 21.14 -15.24 16.09
CA LEU A 140 22.50 -15.17 16.65
C LEU A 140 22.53 -15.17 18.18
N SER A 141 21.57 -14.51 18.83
CA SER A 141 21.57 -14.36 20.29
C SER A 141 21.03 -15.57 21.07
N GLU A 142 20.69 -16.67 20.38
CA GLU A 142 20.06 -17.89 20.95
C GLU A 142 18.99 -17.61 22.03
N THR A 143 18.30 -16.49 21.89
CA THR A 143 17.44 -15.97 22.95
C THR A 143 16.16 -16.79 23.03
N ASP A 144 15.63 -16.95 24.25
CA ASP A 144 14.32 -17.59 24.42
C ASP A 144 13.26 -16.94 23.50
N LYS A 145 12.39 -17.77 22.93
CA LYS A 145 11.41 -17.35 21.92
C LYS A 145 10.50 -16.24 22.44
N ALA A 146 10.15 -16.26 23.73
CA ALA A 146 9.32 -15.22 24.34
C ALA A 146 10.06 -13.88 24.45
N SER A 147 11.32 -13.90 24.88
CA SER A 147 12.16 -12.69 24.97
C SER A 147 12.43 -12.08 23.60
N ALA A 148 12.69 -12.90 22.57
CA ALA A 148 12.80 -12.44 21.20
C ALA A 148 11.48 -11.83 20.69
N ALA A 149 10.35 -12.51 20.93
CA ALA A 149 9.02 -12.02 20.55
C ALA A 149 8.68 -10.66 21.19
N LEU A 150 9.04 -10.44 22.46
CA LEU A 150 8.87 -9.14 23.11
C LEU A 150 9.66 -8.04 22.40
N GLY A 151 10.89 -8.31 21.99
CA GLY A 151 11.68 -7.37 21.18
C GLY A 151 10.93 -6.97 19.90
N TYR A 152 10.39 -7.95 19.16
CA TYR A 152 9.63 -7.69 17.93
C TYR A 152 8.34 -6.89 18.13
N PHE A 153 7.70 -6.93 19.30
CA PHE A 153 6.47 -6.16 19.54
C PHE A 153 6.72 -4.80 20.21
N ILE A 154 7.75 -4.69 21.06
CA ILE A 154 8.11 -3.42 21.71
C ILE A 154 8.76 -2.45 20.72
N THR A 155 9.58 -2.94 19.79
CA THR A 155 10.23 -2.03 18.83
C THR A 155 9.24 -1.28 17.93
N PRO A 156 8.21 -1.93 17.32
CA PRO A 156 7.13 -1.23 16.62
C PRO A 156 6.38 -0.23 17.49
N CYS A 157 6.19 -0.48 18.80
CA CYS A 157 5.60 0.50 19.71
C CYS A 157 6.42 1.79 19.76
N LEU A 158 7.74 1.68 19.98
CA LEU A 158 8.64 2.84 20.00
C LEU A 158 8.66 3.57 18.64
N ALA A 159 8.75 2.83 17.54
CA ALA A 159 8.75 3.40 16.20
C ALA A 159 7.43 4.12 15.88
N THR A 160 6.29 3.54 16.27
CA THR A 160 4.95 4.13 16.07
C THR A 160 4.77 5.38 16.93
N LEU A 161 5.24 5.36 18.19
CA LEU A 161 5.22 6.52 19.07
C LEU A 161 6.08 7.67 18.52
N LEU A 162 7.29 7.37 18.07
CA LEU A 162 8.17 8.35 17.42
C LEU A 162 7.53 8.94 16.15
N THR A 163 6.86 8.10 15.35
CA THR A 163 6.13 8.52 14.16
C THR A 163 4.96 9.44 14.51
N LEU A 164 4.20 9.11 15.56
CA LEU A 164 3.10 9.93 16.05
C LEU A 164 3.60 11.31 16.52
N LEU A 165 4.66 11.34 17.33
CA LEU A 165 5.27 12.60 17.76
C LEU A 165 5.73 13.44 16.57
N SER A 166 6.46 12.82 15.64
CA SER A 166 6.95 13.48 14.42
C SER A 166 5.80 14.04 13.57
N TYR A 167 4.67 13.33 13.48
CA TYR A 167 3.48 13.80 12.80
C TYR A 167 2.81 14.99 13.52
N LEU A 168 2.78 15.00 14.86
CA LEU A 168 2.27 16.12 15.65
C LEU A 168 3.14 17.39 15.53
N LEU A 169 4.44 17.23 15.29
CA LEU A 169 5.35 18.36 15.01
C LEU A 169 5.19 18.93 13.59
N LEU A 170 4.67 18.15 12.64
CA LEU A 170 4.59 18.53 11.22
C LEU A 170 3.86 19.86 10.97
N PRO A 171 2.72 20.19 11.62
CA PRO A 171 2.02 21.46 11.43
C PRO A 171 2.79 22.70 11.92
N HIS A 172 3.79 22.51 12.79
CA HIS A 172 4.61 23.60 13.33
C HIS A 172 5.74 24.01 12.38
N LEU A 173 6.01 23.23 11.32
CA LEU A 173 7.02 23.57 10.32
C LEU A 173 6.43 24.51 9.25
N GLU A 174 7.04 25.68 9.07
CA GLU A 174 6.64 26.68 8.07
C GLU A 174 6.57 26.09 6.65
N PHE A 175 7.53 25.23 6.31
CA PHE A 175 7.58 24.53 5.03
C PHE A 175 6.34 23.65 4.80
N ALA A 176 5.95 22.85 5.79
CA ALA A 176 4.78 21.98 5.67
C ALA A 176 3.50 22.81 5.58
N ARG A 177 3.42 23.88 6.38
CA ARG A 177 2.31 24.83 6.35
C ARG A 177 2.16 25.47 4.97
N PHE A 178 3.24 25.91 4.33
CA PHE A 178 3.21 26.49 2.98
C PHE A 178 2.58 25.56 1.94
N TYR A 179 2.99 24.28 1.88
CA TYR A 179 2.43 23.33 0.90
C TYR A 179 0.99 22.92 1.21
N PHE A 180 0.65 22.73 2.49
CA PHE A 180 -0.71 22.37 2.90
C PHE A 180 -1.70 23.55 2.76
N GLU A 181 -1.30 24.77 3.12
CA GLU A 181 -2.12 25.98 2.94
C GLU A 181 -2.22 26.38 1.48
N LYS A 182 -1.18 26.24 0.65
CA LYS A 182 -1.29 26.48 -0.80
C LYS A 182 -2.36 25.58 -1.43
N SER A 183 -2.47 24.33 -0.98
CA SER A 183 -3.53 23.43 -1.42
C SER A 183 -4.91 23.82 -0.89
N LYS A 184 -4.99 24.46 0.30
CA LYS A 184 -6.24 24.85 0.95
C LYS A 184 -6.73 26.25 0.53
N SER A 185 -5.86 27.21 0.25
CA SER A 185 -6.20 28.55 -0.24
C SER A 185 -6.80 28.49 -1.65
N HIS A 186 -6.31 27.59 -2.50
CA HIS A 186 -7.00 27.20 -3.73
C HIS A 186 -8.38 26.56 -3.49
N HIS A 187 -8.63 25.98 -2.31
CA HIS A 187 -9.91 25.37 -1.93
C HIS A 187 -10.93 26.41 -1.44
N ASP A 188 -10.49 27.38 -0.63
CA ASP A 188 -11.36 28.39 0.00
C ASP A 188 -11.75 29.52 -0.97
N GLN A 189 -10.86 29.94 -1.88
CA GLN A 189 -11.20 30.92 -2.94
C GLN A 189 -12.24 30.37 -3.94
N LEU A 190 -12.30 29.05 -4.12
CA LEU A 190 -13.30 28.37 -4.97
C LEU A 190 -14.64 28.14 -4.26
N ALA A 191 -14.67 28.05 -2.93
CA ALA A 191 -15.91 27.87 -2.17
C ALA A 191 -16.72 29.17 -2.09
N THR A 192 -16.04 30.31 -1.87
CA THR A 192 -16.67 31.64 -1.82
C THR A 192 -17.18 32.11 -3.18
N SER A 193 -16.61 31.65 -4.28
CA SER A 193 -17.07 31.97 -5.64
C SER A 193 -18.21 31.07 -6.14
N SER A 194 -18.55 29.99 -5.41
CA SER A 194 -19.70 29.12 -5.70
C SER A 194 -21.00 29.50 -4.98
N GLU A 195 -20.97 30.50 -4.09
CA GLU A 195 -22.14 30.97 -3.33
C GLU A 195 -22.98 32.13 -3.91
N PRO A 196 -22.62 32.89 -4.96
CA PRO A 196 -23.51 33.95 -5.44
C PRO A 196 -24.60 33.48 -6.43
N LEU A 197 -24.64 32.20 -6.83
CA LEU A 197 -25.59 31.70 -7.84
C LEU A 197 -26.82 30.96 -7.27
N LYS A 198 -27.19 31.23 -6.02
CA LYS A 198 -28.50 30.83 -5.45
C LYS A 198 -29.39 32.02 -5.06
N SER A 199 -28.88 33.24 -5.08
CA SER A 199 -29.65 34.46 -4.82
C SER A 199 -30.23 35.10 -6.09
N ALA A 200 -29.68 34.80 -7.27
CA ALA A 200 -30.13 35.40 -8.53
C ALA A 200 -31.44 34.80 -9.10
N ASP A 201 -31.84 33.61 -8.64
CA ASP A 201 -33.10 32.99 -9.08
C ASP A 201 -34.33 33.45 -8.27
N LYS A 202 -34.14 34.19 -7.17
CA LYS A 202 -35.25 34.74 -6.38
C LYS A 202 -35.67 36.16 -6.76
N GLU A 203 -34.89 36.85 -7.59
CA GLU A 203 -35.16 38.24 -7.98
C GLU A 203 -35.87 38.36 -9.34
N LYS A 204 -36.03 37.23 -10.06
CA LYS A 204 -36.76 37.17 -11.35
C LYS A 204 -38.26 36.82 -11.24
N GLU A 205 -38.76 36.45 -10.05
CA GLU A 205 -40.18 36.13 -9.85
C GLU A 205 -40.97 37.25 -9.12
N ALA A 206 -40.33 38.37 -8.78
CA ALA A 206 -40.97 39.47 -8.04
C ALA A 206 -41.31 40.71 -8.90
N LEU A 207 -41.19 40.64 -10.23
CA LEU A 207 -41.38 41.78 -11.14
C LEU A 207 -42.43 41.55 -12.24
N ASP A 208 -43.32 40.57 -12.07
CA ASP A 208 -44.42 40.28 -13.02
C ASP A 208 -45.83 40.65 -12.50
N ASN A 209 -45.94 41.53 -11.51
CA ASN A 209 -47.24 42.07 -11.10
C ASN A 209 -47.18 43.60 -11.00
N GLY A 210 -47.46 44.26 -12.13
CA GLY A 210 -47.60 45.71 -12.21
C GLY A 210 -48.22 46.12 -13.54
N ASP A 211 -49.46 46.60 -13.47
CA ASP A 211 -50.35 46.96 -14.56
C ASP A 211 -49.71 47.76 -15.72
N LEU A 212 -49.99 47.35 -16.95
CA LEU A 212 -49.81 48.16 -18.16
C LEU A 212 -51.01 49.09 -18.37
N ASN A 213 -50.75 50.39 -18.46
CA ASN A 213 -51.64 51.35 -19.10
C ASN A 213 -50.84 52.29 -20.01
N GLY A 214 -51.19 52.34 -21.31
CA GLY A 214 -51.00 53.53 -22.14
C GLY A 214 -49.98 53.53 -23.29
N TYR A 215 -50.51 53.39 -24.51
CA TYR A 215 -50.19 54.11 -25.76
C TYR A 215 -48.86 53.91 -26.54
N ASN A 216 -49.04 53.23 -27.70
CA ASN A 216 -48.66 53.58 -29.09
C ASN A 216 -47.31 54.26 -29.41
N ASN A 217 -46.43 53.55 -30.14
CA ASN A 217 -46.26 53.71 -31.61
C ASN A 217 -45.13 52.80 -32.16
N LYS A 218 -45.42 52.08 -33.25
CA LYS A 218 -44.49 51.57 -34.28
C LYS A 218 -44.63 52.46 -35.53
N PRO A 219 -43.80 52.38 -36.61
CA PRO A 219 -42.77 51.38 -36.97
C PRO A 219 -41.41 52.05 -37.38
N ILE A 220 -40.30 51.37 -37.71
CA ILE A 220 -39.93 50.82 -39.03
C ILE A 220 -38.54 50.12 -38.95
N ILE A 221 -38.53 48.84 -39.36
CA ILE A 221 -37.56 48.00 -40.11
C ILE A 221 -36.09 48.49 -40.29
N THR A 222 -35.10 47.67 -39.90
CA THR A 222 -34.25 46.84 -40.80
C THR A 222 -33.33 45.89 -40.02
N ASN A 223 -33.38 44.61 -40.39
CA ASN A 223 -32.52 43.51 -39.94
C ASN A 223 -31.18 43.54 -40.66
N GLY A 224 -30.13 43.02 -40.01
CA GLY A 224 -28.95 42.48 -40.70
C GLY A 224 -27.65 42.64 -39.92
N ASP A 225 -27.17 41.51 -39.39
CA ASP A 225 -25.76 41.20 -39.10
C ASP A 225 -25.18 41.57 -37.73
N PHE A 226 -25.58 40.84 -36.67
CA PHE A 226 -24.72 40.65 -35.49
C PHE A 226 -24.95 39.33 -34.73
N GLU A 227 -24.97 38.19 -35.44
CA GLU A 227 -25.03 36.86 -34.80
C GLU A 227 -23.99 35.90 -35.41
N ALA A 228 -22.70 36.17 -35.18
CA ALA A 228 -21.64 35.18 -35.43
C ALA A 228 -20.51 35.18 -34.37
N SER A 229 -20.54 36.10 -33.40
CA SER A 229 -19.53 36.15 -32.32
C SER A 229 -19.93 35.32 -31.10
N GLY A 230 -21.23 35.23 -30.78
CA GLY A 230 -21.72 34.56 -29.56
C GLY A 230 -21.50 33.05 -29.51
N THR A 231 -21.48 32.35 -30.64
CA THR A 231 -21.34 30.88 -30.65
C THR A 231 -19.91 30.42 -30.40
N LYS A 232 -18.90 31.21 -30.81
CA LYS A 232 -17.49 30.90 -30.50
C LYS A 232 -17.15 31.20 -29.04
N GLU A 233 -17.75 32.25 -28.47
CA GLU A 233 -17.61 32.57 -27.05
C GLU A 233 -18.35 31.56 -26.17
N ALA A 234 -19.56 31.14 -26.54
CA ALA A 234 -20.29 30.07 -25.84
C ALA A 234 -19.56 28.71 -25.89
N LEU A 235 -19.00 28.32 -27.05
CA LEU A 235 -18.21 27.10 -27.18
C LEU A 235 -16.85 27.18 -26.44
N SER A 236 -16.30 28.40 -26.27
CA SER A 236 -15.11 28.64 -25.45
C SER A 236 -15.42 28.63 -23.95
N MET A 237 -16.62 29.11 -23.55
CA MET A 237 -17.10 29.09 -22.17
C MET A 237 -17.48 27.68 -21.71
N THR A 238 -18.09 26.85 -22.56
CA THR A 238 -18.38 25.44 -22.23
C THR A 238 -17.10 24.61 -22.06
N LYS A 239 -15.99 25.01 -22.71
CA LYS A 239 -14.68 24.36 -22.53
C LYS A 239 -13.96 24.79 -21.24
N GLN A 240 -14.37 25.91 -20.63
CA GLN A 240 -13.87 26.38 -19.34
C GLN A 240 -14.65 25.82 -18.14
N THR A 241 -15.91 25.40 -18.33
CA THR A 241 -16.74 24.85 -17.24
C THR A 241 -16.26 23.46 -16.75
N ASP A 242 -15.54 22.71 -17.58
CA ASP A 242 -14.91 21.42 -17.19
C ASP A 242 -13.71 21.56 -16.23
N SER A 243 -13.33 22.79 -15.85
CA SER A 243 -12.15 23.04 -15.02
C SER A 243 -12.40 23.00 -13.50
N HIS A 244 -13.66 23.06 -13.05
CA HIS A 244 -14.01 23.46 -11.67
C HIS A 244 -14.43 22.35 -10.69
N THR A 245 -14.76 21.13 -11.11
CA THR A 245 -15.19 20.04 -10.19
C THR A 245 -14.01 19.13 -9.79
N ARG A 246 -13.95 18.58 -8.56
CA ARG A 246 -13.01 17.48 -8.24
C ARG A 246 -13.25 16.34 -9.24
N SER A 247 -12.19 15.78 -9.82
CA SER A 247 -12.35 14.74 -10.83
C SER A 247 -13.01 13.53 -10.17
N SER A 248 -14.02 12.92 -10.81
CA SER A 248 -14.56 11.63 -10.34
C SER A 248 -13.41 10.62 -10.17
N VAL A 249 -13.52 9.73 -9.18
CA VAL A 249 -12.50 8.69 -8.89
C VAL A 249 -12.15 7.91 -10.15
N LEU A 250 -13.12 7.62 -11.01
CA LEU A 250 -12.92 6.94 -12.29
C LEU A 250 -12.08 7.77 -13.28
N ALA A 251 -12.28 9.09 -13.30
CA ALA A 251 -11.51 10.00 -14.14
C ALA A 251 -10.06 10.13 -13.65
N VAL A 252 -9.83 10.09 -12.34
CA VAL A 252 -8.48 10.01 -11.75
C VAL A 252 -7.82 8.68 -12.12
N PHE A 253 -8.54 7.57 -11.93
CA PHE A 253 -8.05 6.24 -12.31
C PHE A 253 -7.63 6.17 -13.79
N LYS A 254 -8.46 6.68 -14.71
CA LYS A 254 -8.14 6.72 -16.15
C LYS A 254 -6.85 7.46 -16.48
N LYS A 255 -6.39 8.40 -15.64
CA LYS A 255 -5.11 9.09 -15.81
C LYS A 255 -3.91 8.29 -15.31
N ILE A 256 -4.09 7.51 -14.23
CA ILE A 256 -3.00 6.81 -13.54
C ILE A 256 -2.97 5.30 -13.79
N TRP A 257 -3.91 4.76 -14.55
CA TRP A 257 -4.13 3.30 -14.71
C TRP A 257 -2.87 2.53 -15.10
N VAL A 258 -1.99 3.10 -15.93
CA VAL A 258 -0.71 2.47 -16.30
C VAL A 258 0.20 2.32 -15.08
N MET A 259 0.36 3.37 -14.26
CA MET A 259 1.18 3.31 -13.04
C MET A 259 0.58 2.35 -12.02
N ALA A 260 -0.75 2.34 -11.91
CA ALA A 260 -1.51 1.45 -11.04
C ALA A 260 -1.30 -0.03 -11.41
N LEU A 261 -1.48 -0.38 -12.69
CA LEU A 261 -1.23 -1.75 -13.16
C LEU A 261 0.24 -2.15 -13.05
N CYS A 262 1.17 -1.24 -13.31
CA CYS A 262 2.59 -1.51 -13.13
C CYS A 262 2.91 -1.86 -11.67
N VAL A 263 2.47 -1.07 -10.69
CA VAL A 263 2.75 -1.38 -9.28
C VAL A 263 2.08 -2.69 -8.83
N THR A 264 0.85 -2.97 -9.31
CA THR A 264 0.18 -4.25 -9.08
C THR A 264 0.99 -5.41 -9.65
N CYS A 265 1.48 -5.30 -10.89
CA CYS A 265 2.28 -6.34 -11.55
C CYS A 265 3.61 -6.59 -10.81
N VAL A 266 4.33 -5.53 -10.45
CA VAL A 266 5.59 -5.65 -9.68
C VAL A 266 5.36 -6.44 -8.40
N LEU A 267 4.34 -6.09 -7.62
CA LEU A 267 4.04 -6.74 -6.34
C LEU A 267 3.44 -8.14 -6.49
N ALA A 268 2.64 -8.38 -7.53
CA ALA A 268 2.11 -9.70 -7.82
C ALA A 268 3.25 -10.67 -8.17
N VAL A 269 4.18 -10.26 -9.04
CA VAL A 269 5.38 -11.04 -9.33
C VAL A 269 6.20 -11.23 -8.06
N THR A 270 6.44 -10.16 -7.30
CA THR A 270 7.30 -10.24 -6.12
C THR A 270 6.75 -11.16 -5.05
N LEU A 271 5.48 -11.01 -4.66
CA LEU A 271 4.87 -11.85 -3.62
C LEU A 271 4.52 -13.27 -4.08
N SER A 272 4.46 -13.52 -5.40
CA SER A 272 4.30 -14.89 -5.90
C SER A 272 5.47 -15.79 -5.52
N VAL A 273 6.69 -15.24 -5.45
CA VAL A 273 7.91 -16.00 -5.14
C VAL A 273 8.52 -15.66 -3.79
N PHE A 274 8.53 -14.40 -3.36
CA PHE A 274 9.12 -13.97 -2.10
C PHE A 274 8.04 -13.65 -1.05
N PRO A 275 8.11 -14.17 0.18
CA PRO A 275 9.10 -15.15 0.65
C PRO A 275 8.72 -16.60 0.32
N ALA A 276 7.52 -16.83 -0.23
CA ALA A 276 6.85 -18.12 -0.20
C ALA A 276 7.61 -19.29 -0.88
N VAL A 277 8.22 -19.03 -2.02
CA VAL A 277 9.04 -19.98 -2.78
C VAL A 277 10.50 -19.86 -2.35
N THR A 278 11.01 -18.64 -2.18
CA THR A 278 12.42 -18.38 -1.85
C THR A 278 12.84 -19.00 -0.52
N VAL A 279 11.92 -19.15 0.45
CA VAL A 279 12.23 -19.81 1.74
C VAL A 279 12.51 -21.30 1.64
N LYS A 280 12.11 -21.94 0.53
CA LYS A 280 12.39 -23.36 0.28
C LYS A 280 13.76 -23.59 -0.37
N VAL A 281 14.48 -22.53 -0.74
CA VAL A 281 15.80 -22.63 -1.37
C VAL A 281 16.84 -23.05 -0.34
N LYS A 282 17.70 -24.01 -0.71
CA LYS A 282 18.76 -24.57 0.13
C LYS A 282 20.14 -24.25 -0.42
N SER A 283 21.09 -24.11 0.50
CA SER A 283 22.49 -23.97 0.16
C SER A 283 23.07 -25.31 -0.28
N VAL A 284 23.96 -25.30 -1.28
CA VAL A 284 24.72 -26.49 -1.70
C VAL A 284 25.76 -26.90 -0.65
N TYR A 285 26.22 -25.95 0.15
CA TYR A 285 27.33 -26.13 1.09
C TYR A 285 26.86 -26.27 2.55
N GLY A 286 25.54 -26.33 2.78
CA GLY A 286 24.94 -26.13 4.09
C GLY A 286 24.67 -27.40 4.91
N ASN A 287 25.13 -27.39 6.16
CA ASN A 287 24.50 -28.18 7.23
C ASN A 287 23.17 -27.51 7.66
N LYS A 288 22.32 -28.22 8.43
CA LYS A 288 21.01 -27.71 8.90
C LYS A 288 21.06 -26.33 9.59
N GLU A 289 22.18 -26.00 10.24
CA GLU A 289 22.40 -24.68 10.85
C GLU A 289 22.66 -23.59 9.80
N TRP A 290 23.52 -23.89 8.81
CA TRP A 290 23.81 -22.96 7.72
C TRP A 290 22.57 -22.63 6.90
N ASP A 291 21.63 -23.56 6.73
CA ASP A 291 20.35 -23.29 6.05
C ASP A 291 19.56 -22.15 6.69
N ARG A 292 19.60 -22.03 8.02
CA ARG A 292 18.89 -20.97 8.75
C ARG A 292 19.56 -19.61 8.51
N TYR A 293 20.90 -19.57 8.54
CA TYR A 293 21.67 -18.37 8.24
C TYR A 293 21.58 -17.97 6.78
N PHE A 294 21.69 -18.93 5.87
CA PHE A 294 21.52 -18.74 4.43
C PHE A 294 20.16 -18.13 4.12
N LEU A 295 19.08 -18.69 4.69
CA LEU A 295 17.75 -18.14 4.52
C LEU A 295 17.65 -16.70 5.05
N CYS A 296 18.17 -16.44 6.25
CA CYS A 296 18.11 -15.11 6.85
C CYS A 296 18.92 -14.08 6.03
N VAL A 297 20.16 -14.41 5.68
CA VAL A 297 21.09 -13.50 5.02
C VAL A 297 20.80 -13.40 3.52
N CYS A 298 20.91 -14.52 2.80
CA CYS A 298 20.86 -14.55 1.34
C CYS A 298 19.45 -14.31 0.78
N CYS A 299 18.39 -14.59 1.55
CA CYS A 299 17.02 -14.30 1.13
C CYS A 299 16.48 -13.02 1.78
N PHE A 300 16.40 -12.92 3.11
CA PHE A 300 15.74 -11.76 3.74
C PHE A 300 16.61 -10.49 3.76
N VAL A 301 17.87 -10.56 4.22
CA VAL A 301 18.74 -9.38 4.30
C VAL A 301 19.05 -8.85 2.91
N VAL A 302 19.47 -9.72 1.97
CA VAL A 302 19.74 -9.33 0.58
C VAL A 302 18.50 -8.70 -0.06
N PHE A 303 17.32 -9.31 0.05
CA PHE A 303 16.10 -8.74 -0.53
C PHE A 303 15.80 -7.35 0.02
N ASN A 304 15.79 -7.19 1.34
CA ASN A 304 15.44 -5.90 1.94
C ASN A 304 16.50 -4.80 1.70
N ALA A 305 17.79 -5.16 1.73
CA ALA A 305 18.88 -4.23 1.43
C ALA A 305 18.82 -3.74 -0.01
N MET A 306 18.62 -4.66 -0.96
CA MET A 306 18.57 -4.35 -2.38
C MET A 306 17.28 -3.65 -2.78
N ASP A 307 16.14 -3.98 -2.14
CA ASP A 307 14.88 -3.22 -2.30
C ASP A 307 15.04 -1.77 -1.83
N LEU A 308 15.70 -1.54 -0.69
CA LEU A 308 16.02 -0.19 -0.23
C LEU A 308 16.91 0.53 -1.25
N ILE A 309 17.99 -0.11 -1.73
CA ILE A 309 18.86 0.49 -2.76
C ILE A 309 18.05 0.88 -4.00
N GLY A 310 17.16 0.00 -4.49
CA GLY A 310 16.28 0.31 -5.63
C GLY A 310 15.41 1.55 -5.38
N ARG A 311 14.80 1.66 -4.20
CA ARG A 311 14.00 2.83 -3.81
C ARG A 311 14.84 4.10 -3.73
N SER A 312 16.03 4.02 -3.15
CA SER A 312 16.96 5.15 -3.01
C SER A 312 17.48 5.61 -4.37
N VAL A 313 17.86 4.70 -5.27
CA VAL A 313 18.30 5.03 -6.64
C VAL A 313 17.22 5.80 -7.38
N THR A 314 15.94 5.46 -7.18
CA THR A 314 14.81 6.18 -7.81
C THR A 314 14.73 7.66 -7.39
N SER A 315 15.24 8.02 -6.21
CA SER A 315 15.28 9.41 -5.76
C SER A 315 16.33 10.25 -6.50
N MET A 316 17.38 9.59 -7.01
CA MET A 316 18.48 10.21 -7.76
C MET A 316 18.21 10.17 -9.27
N VAL A 317 17.74 9.03 -9.77
CA VAL A 317 17.56 8.74 -11.19
C VAL A 317 16.16 8.20 -11.44
N GLN A 318 15.37 8.93 -12.22
CA GLN A 318 14.00 8.54 -12.58
C GLN A 318 13.92 8.14 -14.06
N TRP A 319 14.38 6.92 -14.36
CA TRP A 319 14.34 6.35 -15.70
C TRP A 319 13.59 5.00 -15.72
N PRO A 320 12.78 4.67 -16.73
CA PRO A 320 12.42 5.47 -17.89
C PRO A 320 11.35 6.52 -17.56
N SER A 321 11.19 7.51 -18.44
CA SER A 321 10.23 8.62 -18.25
C SER A 321 8.79 8.13 -18.03
N LYS A 322 8.02 8.90 -17.24
CA LYS A 322 6.62 8.62 -16.86
C LYS A 322 5.64 8.35 -18.01
N ARG A 323 5.94 8.78 -19.24
CA ARG A 323 5.13 8.54 -20.45
C ARG A 323 5.68 7.45 -21.36
N SER A 324 6.86 6.92 -21.05
CA SER A 324 7.52 5.92 -21.88
C SER A 324 6.80 4.58 -21.80
N ARG A 325 6.60 3.93 -22.95
CA ARG A 325 6.10 2.56 -23.03
C ARG A 325 7.11 1.53 -22.52
N LEU A 326 8.37 1.94 -22.31
CA LEU A 326 9.41 1.09 -21.77
C LEU A 326 9.13 0.69 -20.32
N LEU A 327 8.48 1.55 -19.51
CA LEU A 327 8.19 1.23 -18.11
C LEU A 327 7.31 -0.03 -17.97
N PRO A 328 6.12 -0.11 -18.59
CA PRO A 328 5.32 -1.34 -18.57
C PRO A 328 6.06 -2.57 -19.08
N VAL A 329 6.87 -2.44 -20.13
CA VAL A 329 7.63 -3.57 -20.69
C VAL A 329 8.66 -4.10 -19.68
N LEU A 330 9.42 -3.22 -19.03
CA LEU A 330 10.39 -3.62 -18.00
C LEU A 330 9.72 -4.18 -16.74
N VAL A 331 8.54 -3.70 -16.40
CA VAL A 331 7.75 -4.25 -15.30
C VAL A 331 7.26 -5.66 -15.62
N VAL A 332 6.69 -5.86 -16.81
CA VAL A 332 6.23 -7.19 -17.26
C VAL A 332 7.38 -8.16 -17.43
N SER A 333 8.56 -7.69 -17.88
CA SER A 333 9.74 -8.57 -18.00
C SER A 333 10.18 -9.15 -16.65
N ARG A 334 9.81 -8.56 -15.50
CA ARG A 334 10.06 -9.15 -14.17
C ARG A 334 9.45 -10.54 -14.02
N VAL A 335 8.43 -10.91 -14.80
CA VAL A 335 7.85 -12.26 -14.77
C VAL A 335 8.91 -13.34 -15.00
N VAL A 336 10.01 -13.02 -15.70
CA VAL A 336 11.17 -13.92 -15.88
C VAL A 336 11.81 -14.36 -14.55
N PHE A 337 11.71 -13.56 -13.49
CA PHE A 337 12.26 -13.93 -12.18
C PHE A 337 11.50 -15.10 -11.54
N ILE A 338 10.24 -15.34 -11.91
CA ILE A 338 9.46 -16.46 -11.40
C ILE A 338 10.11 -17.80 -11.75
N PRO A 339 10.28 -18.16 -13.04
CA PRO A 339 10.95 -19.40 -13.40
C PRO A 339 12.42 -19.42 -12.95
N LEU A 340 13.14 -18.29 -12.99
CA LEU A 340 14.54 -18.26 -12.53
C LEU A 340 14.66 -18.69 -11.06
N ILE A 341 13.83 -18.15 -10.16
CA ILE A 341 13.82 -18.52 -8.74
C ILE A 341 13.29 -19.94 -8.56
N MET A 342 12.26 -20.35 -9.31
CA MET A 342 11.72 -21.71 -9.26
C MET A 342 12.67 -22.77 -9.85
N LEU A 343 13.75 -22.39 -10.54
CA LEU A 343 14.78 -23.32 -11.04
C LEU A 343 16.06 -23.33 -10.18
N CYS A 344 16.09 -22.56 -9.09
CA CYS A 344 17.16 -22.60 -8.09
C CYS A 344 17.12 -23.89 -7.26
N ASN A 345 18.12 -24.13 -6.42
CA ASN A 345 18.17 -25.32 -5.56
C ASN A 345 17.07 -25.29 -4.47
N THR A 346 15.90 -25.87 -4.71
CA THR A 346 14.74 -25.87 -3.79
C THR A 346 14.37 -27.28 -3.35
N ASP A 347 14.05 -27.47 -2.07
CA ASP A 347 13.66 -28.77 -1.52
C ASP A 347 12.24 -29.21 -1.91
N ASN A 348 12.02 -30.53 -1.89
CA ASN A 348 10.73 -31.20 -2.11
C ASN A 348 10.07 -30.84 -3.46
N ARG A 349 10.81 -31.03 -4.56
CA ARG A 349 10.32 -30.85 -5.93
C ARG A 349 9.70 -32.13 -6.49
N GLN A 350 8.57 -32.01 -7.16
CA GLN A 350 7.90 -33.10 -7.87
C GLN A 350 8.06 -33.00 -9.39
N TYR A 351 8.05 -31.80 -9.97
CA TYR A 351 7.94 -31.63 -11.43
C TYR A 351 9.09 -30.86 -12.11
N LEU A 352 9.84 -30.02 -11.39
CA LEU A 352 10.80 -29.07 -11.99
C LEU A 352 12.27 -29.45 -11.77
N PRO A 353 13.13 -29.40 -12.80
CA PRO A 353 14.57 -29.62 -12.65
C PRO A 353 15.27 -28.46 -11.93
N VAL A 354 16.44 -28.71 -11.35
CA VAL A 354 17.33 -27.67 -10.80
C VAL A 354 18.32 -27.25 -11.89
N LEU A 355 18.21 -26.00 -12.36
CA LEU A 355 19.13 -25.42 -13.35
C LEU A 355 20.25 -24.64 -12.67
N PHE A 356 19.91 -23.93 -11.58
CA PHE A 356 20.86 -23.13 -10.82
C PHE A 356 21.10 -23.77 -9.45
N SER A 357 22.11 -24.64 -9.39
CA SER A 357 22.51 -25.30 -8.15
C SER A 357 23.26 -24.35 -7.21
N HIS A 358 24.21 -23.58 -7.73
CA HIS A 358 25.09 -22.74 -6.90
C HIS A 358 24.38 -21.56 -6.22
N ASP A 359 24.66 -21.38 -4.93
CA ASP A 359 24.19 -20.29 -4.07
C ASP A 359 24.42 -18.89 -4.67
N VAL A 360 25.55 -18.69 -5.36
CA VAL A 360 25.90 -17.42 -6.00
C VAL A 360 24.88 -17.02 -7.05
N ALA A 361 24.36 -17.99 -7.82
CA ALA A 361 23.32 -17.74 -8.82
C ALA A 361 22.03 -17.27 -8.14
N PHE A 362 21.62 -17.91 -7.05
CA PHE A 362 20.46 -17.49 -6.26
C PHE A 362 20.64 -16.06 -5.72
N VAL A 363 21.78 -15.75 -5.11
CA VAL A 363 22.05 -14.40 -4.56
C VAL A 363 22.05 -13.34 -5.65
N ALA A 364 22.63 -13.62 -6.82
CA ALA A 364 22.62 -12.70 -7.96
C ALA A 364 21.20 -12.45 -8.48
N ILE A 365 20.40 -13.51 -8.65
CA ILE A 365 18.99 -13.41 -9.06
C ILE A 365 18.19 -12.62 -8.02
N MET A 366 18.34 -12.93 -6.73
CA MET A 366 17.66 -12.24 -5.63
C MET A 366 18.02 -10.76 -5.57
N THR A 367 19.30 -10.43 -5.79
CA THR A 367 19.78 -9.04 -5.83
C THR A 367 19.10 -8.26 -6.94
N LEU A 368 19.13 -8.76 -8.19
CA LEU A 368 18.50 -8.10 -9.33
C LEU A 368 16.99 -7.97 -9.15
N PHE A 369 16.34 -9.04 -8.67
CA PHE A 369 14.91 -9.10 -8.40
C PHE A 369 14.46 -8.06 -7.36
N ALA A 370 15.24 -7.90 -6.28
CA ALA A 370 14.97 -6.98 -5.20
C ALA A 370 15.26 -5.51 -5.57
N VAL A 371 16.41 -5.21 -6.21
CA VAL A 371 16.70 -3.85 -6.70
C VAL A 371 15.61 -3.38 -7.64
N SER A 372 15.23 -4.21 -8.61
CA SER A 372 14.17 -3.85 -9.55
C SER A 372 12.80 -3.73 -8.87
N ASN A 373 12.55 -4.44 -7.75
CA ASN A 373 11.28 -4.34 -7.01
C ASN A 373 11.14 -2.94 -6.42
N GLY A 374 12.13 -2.55 -5.63
CA GLY A 374 12.14 -1.25 -4.96
C GLY A 374 12.13 -0.11 -5.97
N TYR A 375 12.90 -0.24 -7.04
CA TYR A 375 12.99 0.76 -8.09
C TYR A 375 11.64 1.00 -8.79
N PHE A 376 11.00 -0.04 -9.32
CA PHE A 376 9.75 0.14 -10.07
C PHE A 376 8.55 0.52 -9.18
N ILE A 377 8.48 0.03 -7.93
CA ILE A 377 7.46 0.50 -6.97
C ILE A 377 7.64 1.98 -6.73
N CYS A 378 8.87 2.41 -6.39
CA CYS A 378 9.17 3.79 -6.07
C CYS A 378 8.87 4.72 -7.27
N LEU A 379 9.19 4.28 -8.48
CA LEU A 379 8.99 5.03 -9.71
C LEU A 379 7.48 5.20 -10.02
N CYS A 380 6.70 4.13 -9.99
CA CYS A 380 5.26 4.17 -10.26
C CYS A 380 4.51 5.05 -9.24
N MET A 381 4.82 4.86 -7.97
CA MET A 381 4.22 5.63 -6.88
C MET A 381 4.60 7.11 -6.98
N SER A 382 5.85 7.45 -7.29
CA SER A 382 6.29 8.85 -7.41
C SER A 382 5.78 9.56 -8.67
N TYR A 383 5.48 8.81 -9.74
CA TYR A 383 4.95 9.35 -10.98
C TYR A 383 3.43 9.57 -10.94
N ALA A 384 2.66 8.74 -10.23
CA ALA A 384 1.20 8.82 -10.25
C ALA A 384 0.65 10.20 -9.81
N PRO A 385 1.08 10.83 -8.70
CA PRO A 385 0.63 12.18 -8.32
C PRO A 385 0.98 13.26 -9.36
N GLN A 386 2.04 13.06 -10.16
CA GLN A 386 2.46 14.01 -11.19
C GLN A 386 1.62 13.92 -12.49
N LEU A 387 0.76 12.91 -12.62
CA LEU A 387 -0.15 12.75 -13.76
C LEU A 387 -1.50 13.41 -13.52
N VAL A 388 -1.75 13.88 -12.30
CA VAL A 388 -3.01 14.47 -11.87
C VAL A 388 -2.80 15.91 -11.40
N ARG A 389 -3.91 16.62 -11.17
CA ARG A 389 -3.86 17.96 -10.57
C ARG A 389 -3.64 17.81 -9.07
N SER A 390 -3.04 18.81 -8.41
CA SER A 390 -2.81 18.80 -6.95
C SER A 390 -4.07 18.49 -6.14
N LYS A 391 -5.26 18.92 -6.62
CA LYS A 391 -6.56 18.64 -6.00
C LYS A 391 -6.96 17.15 -6.00
N ASP A 392 -6.40 16.36 -6.90
CA ASP A 392 -6.70 14.94 -7.08
C ASP A 392 -5.56 14.05 -6.54
N CYS A 393 -4.51 14.63 -5.94
CA CYS A 393 -3.36 13.89 -5.39
C CYS A 393 -3.75 12.97 -4.24
N GLU A 394 -4.68 13.39 -3.38
CA GLU A 394 -5.18 12.56 -2.29
C GLU A 394 -5.89 11.30 -2.81
N THR A 395 -6.82 11.48 -3.77
CA THR A 395 -7.51 10.39 -4.45
C THR A 395 -6.54 9.48 -5.18
N THR A 396 -5.54 10.06 -5.84
CA THR A 396 -4.47 9.30 -6.50
C THR A 396 -3.69 8.46 -5.50
N GLY A 397 -3.40 9.02 -4.33
CA GLY A 397 -2.70 8.30 -3.27
C GLY A 397 -3.48 7.11 -2.73
N ALA A 398 -4.79 7.30 -2.50
CA ALA A 398 -5.69 6.24 -2.09
C ALA A 398 -5.79 5.13 -3.15
N LEU A 399 -6.00 5.49 -4.42
CA LEU A 399 -6.06 4.55 -5.53
C LEU A 399 -4.77 3.76 -5.71
N MET A 400 -3.61 4.44 -5.70
CA MET A 400 -2.32 3.76 -5.83
C MET A 400 -2.07 2.78 -4.68
N THR A 401 -2.48 3.14 -3.46
CA THR A 401 -2.37 2.25 -2.29
C THR A 401 -3.30 1.03 -2.41
N PHE A 402 -4.51 1.20 -2.97
CA PHE A 402 -5.40 0.09 -3.30
C PHE A 402 -4.77 -0.86 -4.33
N PHE A 403 -4.23 -0.35 -5.44
CA PHE A 403 -3.58 -1.18 -6.47
C PHE A 403 -2.30 -1.86 -5.97
N LEU A 404 -1.60 -1.22 -5.03
CA LEU A 404 -0.50 -1.81 -4.28
C LEU A 404 -1.00 -3.02 -3.47
N ALA A 405 -2.05 -2.86 -2.66
CA ALA A 405 -2.67 -3.95 -1.88
C ALA A 405 -3.23 -5.09 -2.75
N LEU A 406 -3.80 -4.74 -3.91
CA LEU A 406 -4.26 -5.71 -4.90
C LEU A 406 -3.09 -6.55 -5.43
N GLY A 407 -1.95 -5.93 -5.72
CA GLY A 407 -0.73 -6.64 -6.15
C GLY A 407 -0.23 -7.61 -5.10
N LEU A 408 -0.19 -7.19 -3.83
CA LEU A 408 0.18 -8.07 -2.71
C LEU A 408 -0.77 -9.28 -2.60
N SER A 409 -2.07 -9.04 -2.73
CA SER A 409 -3.11 -10.08 -2.65
C SER A 409 -3.00 -11.09 -3.81
N LEU A 410 -2.84 -10.59 -5.04
CA LEU A 410 -2.68 -11.43 -6.23
C LEU A 410 -1.39 -12.26 -6.16
N GLY A 411 -0.28 -11.64 -5.74
CA GLY A 411 0.98 -12.35 -5.57
C GLY A 411 0.89 -13.43 -4.49
N ALA A 412 0.28 -13.14 -3.34
CA ALA A 412 0.03 -14.13 -2.31
C ALA A 412 -0.81 -15.32 -2.83
N ALA A 413 -1.88 -15.05 -3.58
CA ALA A 413 -2.70 -16.10 -4.22
C ALA A 413 -1.89 -16.95 -5.21
N LEU A 414 -1.12 -16.31 -6.09
CA LEU A 414 -0.22 -16.99 -7.04
C LEU A 414 0.84 -17.83 -6.31
N SER A 415 1.33 -17.38 -5.17
CA SER A 415 2.34 -18.13 -4.40
C SER A 415 1.85 -19.51 -3.94
N PHE A 416 0.55 -19.64 -3.63
CA PHE A 416 -0.04 -20.94 -3.32
C PHE A 416 -0.04 -21.88 -4.53
N LEU A 417 -0.36 -21.34 -5.72
CA LEU A 417 -0.31 -22.12 -6.96
C LEU A 417 1.13 -22.56 -7.28
N LEU A 418 2.10 -21.65 -7.20
CA LEU A 418 3.51 -21.97 -7.48
C LEU A 418 4.08 -22.98 -6.49
N ARG A 419 3.68 -22.92 -5.21
CA ARG A 419 4.07 -23.90 -4.19
C ARG A 419 3.56 -25.31 -4.46
N ASN A 420 2.43 -25.45 -5.17
CA ASN A 420 1.88 -26.75 -5.56
C ASN A 420 2.57 -27.32 -6.81
N LEU A 421 3.23 -26.46 -7.60
CA LEU A 421 3.92 -26.85 -8.83
C LEU A 421 5.41 -27.20 -8.59
N LEU A 422 5.98 -26.69 -7.48
CA LEU A 422 7.19 -27.23 -6.87
C LEU A 422 6.88 -28.57 -6.23
#